data_AF-A0A353WXC7-F1
#
_entry.id   AF-A0A353WXC7-F1
#
_cell.length_a   1.000
_cell.length_b   1.000
_cell.length_c   1.000
_cell.angle_alpha   90.00
_cell.angle_beta   90.00
_cell.angle_gamma   90.00
#
_symmetry.space_group_name_H-M   'P 1'
#
loop_
_entity.id
_entity.type
_entity.pdbx_description
1 polymer ?
#
loop_
_entity_poly.entity_id
_entity_poly.type
_entity_poly.pdbx_seq_one_letter_code
_entity_poly.pdbx_strand_id
1 'polypeptide(L)'
;MRISIKKVLLILFVFLSSIKLVSSQDWMKSLEVAKKLALTQNKMLFVMWEESIQYELPVIVPNNAGESIYVEDLLLSEELNAIIWDLFVPVLLNETEYDDLYNEIKDKRSFGYLELFRDDTIKIMDVNGNILNTAYVNYNYFEFRKFVEKYALNTKMLEQELRNYRRKKDFYTAFYLGAKYIDFAVYSRADIRAEIIELSNIYLDEAKSYLETMENEDNFNLETRWDLIKIKQDLVLNKPRKVIRQLNRIDRELLTPVNRSLMAFLYFTAFRLEDDTENTVEWRSEVSLVDMKEANYIYQNIKE
;
A
#
# COMPACT_ATOMS: atom_id res chain seq x y z
N MET A 1 10.00 57.73 12.88
CA MET A 1 9.30 56.92 13.90
C MET A 1 10.36 56.22 14.75
N ARG A 2 10.63 56.68 15.98
CA ARG A 2 11.64 56.07 16.86
C ARG A 2 11.07 54.78 17.46
N ILE A 3 11.47 53.63 16.94
CA ILE A 3 11.16 52.34 17.54
C ILE A 3 11.97 52.26 18.83
N SER A 4 11.29 52.10 19.98
CA SER A 4 11.98 52.03 21.26
C SER A 4 12.77 50.72 21.36
N ILE A 5 13.95 50.76 21.99
CA ILE A 5 14.82 49.59 22.20
C ILE A 5 14.07 48.43 22.89
N LYS A 6 13.07 48.74 23.74
CA LYS A 6 12.19 47.74 24.36
C LYS A 6 11.29 47.01 23.36
N LYS A 7 10.81 47.69 22.31
CA LYS A 7 10.03 47.07 21.23
C LYS A 7 10.91 46.21 20.32
N VAL A 8 12.15 46.62 20.07
CA VAL A 8 13.12 45.79 19.32
C VAL A 8 13.46 44.51 20.08
N LEU A 9 13.70 44.61 21.39
CA LEU A 9 13.96 43.45 22.26
C LEU A 9 12.77 42.49 22.33
N LEU A 10 11.54 43.00 22.41
CA LEU A 10 10.33 42.17 22.42
C LEU A 10 10.13 41.43 21.10
N ILE A 11 10.39 42.10 19.96
CA ILE A 11 10.30 41.48 18.63
C ILE A 11 11.39 40.41 18.46
N LEU A 12 12.61 40.66 18.95
CA LEU A 12 13.70 39.68 18.94
C LEU A 12 13.37 38.44 19.79
N PHE A 13 12.73 38.63 20.95
CA PHE A 13 12.36 37.54 21.86
C PHE A 13 11.27 36.63 21.26
N VAL A 14 10.29 37.20 20.54
CA VAL A 14 9.25 36.43 19.84
C VAL A 14 9.81 35.68 18.61
N PHE A 15 10.80 36.26 17.92
CA PHE A 15 11.49 35.60 16.81
C PHE A 15 12.43 34.48 17.27
N LEU A 16 13.06 34.61 18.43
CA LEU A 16 13.93 33.55 18.99
C LEU A 16 13.12 32.37 19.55
N SER A 17 11.87 32.60 20.00
CA SER A 17 10.96 31.52 20.44
C SER A 17 10.31 30.71 19.31
N SER A 18 10.49 31.12 18.04
CA SER A 18 9.95 30.39 16.88
C SER A 18 10.98 29.50 16.18
N ILE A 19 12.21 29.42 16.71
CA ILE A 19 13.12 28.34 16.37
C ILE A 19 12.60 27.10 17.10
N LYS A 20 11.74 26.33 16.42
CA LYS A 20 11.47 24.95 16.85
C LYS A 20 12.82 24.23 16.79
N LEU A 21 13.44 24.00 17.94
CA LEU A 21 14.30 22.83 18.10
C LEU A 21 13.40 21.65 17.74
N VAL A 22 13.55 21.13 16.52
CA VAL A 22 12.88 19.92 16.08
C VAL A 22 13.61 18.79 16.78
N SER A 23 13.30 18.57 18.06
CA SER A 23 13.53 17.25 18.65
C SER A 23 12.60 16.32 17.89
N SER A 24 13.15 15.34 17.18
CA SER A 24 12.35 14.32 16.51
C SER A 24 11.43 13.65 17.54
N GLN A 25 10.16 13.44 17.19
CA GLN A 25 9.19 12.86 18.11
C GLN A 25 9.54 11.38 18.41
N ASP A 26 9.30 10.93 19.65
CA ASP A 26 9.47 9.52 20.01
C ASP A 26 8.48 8.64 19.24
N TRP A 27 8.94 7.45 18.82
CA TRP A 27 8.11 6.50 18.08
C TRP A 27 6.89 6.06 18.90
N MET A 28 5.77 5.82 18.21
CA MET A 28 4.52 5.48 18.88
C MET A 28 4.60 4.07 19.48
N LYS A 29 4.06 3.90 20.69
CA LYS A 29 3.99 2.59 21.37
C LYS A 29 2.63 1.91 21.28
N SER A 30 1.62 2.62 20.79
CA SER A 30 0.27 2.06 20.60
C SER A 30 -0.02 1.94 19.12
N LEU A 31 -0.04 0.70 18.63
CA LEU A 31 -0.38 0.40 17.24
C LEU A 31 -1.77 0.94 16.85
N GLU A 32 -2.76 0.84 17.74
CA GLU A 32 -4.11 1.32 17.44
C GLU A 32 -4.22 2.84 17.32
N VAL A 33 -3.45 3.61 18.11
CA VAL A 33 -3.38 5.08 17.96
C VAL A 33 -2.63 5.43 16.68
N ALA A 34 -1.52 4.74 16.39
CA ALA A 34 -0.74 4.94 15.18
C ALA A 34 -1.57 4.69 13.91
N LYS A 35 -2.34 3.59 13.85
CA LYS A 35 -3.28 3.29 12.76
C LYS A 35 -4.29 4.42 12.53
N LYS A 36 -4.82 5.05 13.59
CA LYS A 36 -5.74 6.21 13.48
C LYS A 36 -5.04 7.44 12.92
N LEU A 37 -3.82 7.70 13.36
CA LEU A 37 -3.01 8.82 12.88
C LEU A 37 -2.65 8.65 11.41
N ALA A 38 -2.15 7.47 11.04
CA ALA A 38 -1.78 7.09 9.68
C ALA A 38 -2.96 7.25 8.71
N LEU A 39 -4.16 6.79 9.11
CA LEU A 39 -5.38 6.97 8.33
C LEU A 39 -5.79 8.44 8.17
N THR A 40 -5.53 9.27 9.18
CA THR A 40 -5.84 10.71 9.11
C THR A 40 -4.85 11.46 8.22
N GLN A 41 -3.58 11.04 8.24
CA GLN A 41 -2.50 11.66 7.49
C GLN A 41 -2.31 11.08 6.08
N ASN A 42 -3.02 10.00 5.73
CA ASN A 42 -2.86 9.25 4.48
C ASN A 42 -1.43 8.71 4.30
N LYS A 43 -0.86 8.18 5.39
CA LYS A 43 0.49 7.59 5.42
C LYS A 43 0.43 6.10 5.71
N MET A 44 1.49 5.41 5.33
CA MET A 44 1.79 4.05 5.82
C MET A 44 2.41 4.12 7.22
N LEU A 45 2.39 2.98 7.92
CA LEU A 45 3.09 2.80 9.20
C LEU A 45 4.52 2.31 8.94
N PHE A 46 5.47 2.79 9.72
CA PHE A 46 6.85 2.30 9.75
C PHE A 46 7.05 1.57 11.08
N VAL A 47 7.11 0.25 11.05
CA VAL A 47 6.91 -0.58 12.24
C VAL A 47 8.14 -1.44 12.51
N MET A 48 8.57 -1.49 13.76
CA MET A 48 9.59 -2.42 14.25
C MET A 48 9.14 -3.03 15.58
N TRP A 49 9.68 -4.18 15.95
CA TRP A 49 9.54 -4.71 17.29
C TRP A 49 10.40 -3.90 18.27
N GLU A 50 9.97 -3.82 19.53
CA GLU A 50 10.69 -3.07 20.56
C GLU A 50 12.07 -3.65 20.81
N GLU A 51 12.24 -4.99 20.78
CA GLU A 51 13.55 -5.60 20.97
C GLU A 51 14.52 -5.33 19.82
N SER A 52 14.02 -5.06 18.61
CA SER A 52 14.86 -4.78 17.45
C SER A 52 15.71 -3.50 17.62
N ILE A 53 15.33 -2.60 18.53
CA ILE A 53 16.11 -1.38 18.82
C ILE A 53 17.34 -1.63 19.70
N GLN A 54 17.52 -2.85 20.21
CA GLN A 54 18.71 -3.24 20.97
C GLN A 54 19.94 -3.44 20.09
N TYR A 55 19.74 -3.53 18.77
CA TYR A 55 20.78 -3.73 17.78
C TYR A 55 20.89 -2.49 16.89
N GLU A 56 22.11 -2.15 16.52
CA GLU A 56 22.37 -1.07 15.56
C GLU A 56 21.74 -1.41 14.20
N LEU A 57 21.03 -0.44 13.61
CA LEU A 57 20.48 -0.58 12.28
C LEU A 57 21.23 0.33 11.30
N PRO A 58 22.37 -0.13 10.74
CA PRO A 58 23.18 0.70 9.88
C PRO A 58 22.50 0.97 8.54
N VAL A 59 22.66 2.20 8.04
CA VAL A 59 22.03 2.64 6.79
C VAL A 59 22.96 3.42 5.89
N ILE A 60 22.70 3.30 4.59
CA ILE A 60 23.37 4.05 3.54
C ILE A 60 22.41 5.14 3.05
N VAL A 61 22.83 6.40 3.16
CA VAL A 61 22.07 7.57 2.70
C VAL A 61 22.95 8.47 1.84
N PRO A 62 22.42 9.17 0.83
CA PRO A 62 23.21 10.13 0.08
C PRO A 62 23.37 11.43 0.88
N ASN A 63 24.56 12.02 0.85
CA ASN A 63 24.81 13.37 1.36
C ASN A 63 24.30 14.44 0.38
N ASN A 64 24.45 15.73 0.76
CA ASN A 64 24.04 16.87 -0.07
C ASN A 64 24.75 16.96 -1.43
N ALA A 65 25.90 16.29 -1.61
CA ALA A 65 26.62 16.19 -2.88
C ALA A 65 26.20 14.97 -3.71
N GLY A 66 25.31 14.11 -3.19
CA GLY A 66 24.84 12.88 -3.83
C GLY A 66 25.71 11.65 -3.55
N GLU A 67 26.72 11.75 -2.70
CA GLU A 67 27.61 10.64 -2.35
C GLU A 67 27.00 9.80 -1.21
N SER A 68 27.12 8.48 -1.30
CA SER A 68 26.65 7.57 -0.25
C SER A 68 27.50 7.69 1.01
N ILE A 69 26.87 8.04 2.13
CA ILE A 69 27.44 8.03 3.48
C ILE A 69 26.83 6.89 4.30
N TYR A 70 27.62 6.35 5.22
CA TYR A 70 27.21 5.33 6.17
C TYR A 70 26.81 5.98 7.49
N VAL A 71 25.64 5.63 7.98
CA VAL A 71 25.14 6.00 9.32
C VAL A 71 25.10 4.72 10.13
N GLU A 72 25.81 4.70 11.26
CA GLU A 72 25.98 3.51 12.11
C GLU A 72 24.65 2.96 12.63
N ASP A 73 23.73 3.85 13.00
CA ASP A 73 22.40 3.46 13.46
C ASP A 73 21.32 4.46 13.02
N LEU A 74 20.33 3.95 12.29
CA LEU A 74 19.13 4.69 11.87
C LEU A 74 18.41 5.33 13.07
N LEU A 75 18.33 4.61 14.19
CA LEU A 75 17.51 4.98 15.34
C LEU A 75 18.11 6.14 16.16
N LEU A 76 19.43 6.32 16.09
CA LEU A 76 20.15 7.41 16.77
C LEU A 76 20.22 8.70 15.95
N SER A 77 19.86 8.64 14.66
CA SER A 77 19.91 9.81 13.78
C SER A 77 18.62 10.64 13.87
N GLU A 78 18.70 11.82 14.51
CA GLU A 78 17.57 12.75 14.59
C GLU A 78 17.07 13.19 13.20
N GLU A 79 17.99 13.35 12.23
CA GLU A 79 17.67 13.73 10.86
C GLU A 79 16.84 12.64 10.16
N LEU A 80 17.29 11.38 10.24
CA LEU A 80 16.56 10.27 9.64
C LEU A 80 15.24 10.02 10.35
N ASN A 81 15.19 10.17 11.68
CA ASN A 81 13.93 10.06 12.41
C ASN A 81 12.92 11.14 11.99
N ALA A 82 13.37 12.38 11.74
CA ALA A 82 12.50 13.43 11.22
C ALA A 82 11.95 13.08 9.82
N ILE A 83 12.76 12.47 8.95
CA ILE A 83 12.32 11.98 7.64
C ILE A 83 11.29 10.86 7.79
N ILE A 84 11.50 9.90 8.70
CA ILE A 84 10.53 8.83 8.96
C ILE A 84 9.19 9.40 9.40
N TRP A 85 9.18 10.38 10.32
CA TRP A 85 7.94 11.05 10.75
C TRP A 85 7.25 11.86 9.64
N ASP A 86 8.02 12.44 8.73
CA ASP A 86 7.45 13.18 7.59
C ASP A 86 6.78 12.24 6.58
N LEU A 87 7.37 11.07 6.34
CA LEU A 87 6.90 10.13 5.31
C LEU A 87 5.94 9.06 5.83
N PHE A 88 6.05 8.68 7.11
CA PHE A 88 5.33 7.57 7.73
C PHE A 88 4.74 7.97 9.09
N VAL A 89 4.08 7.01 9.73
CA VAL A 89 3.82 7.02 11.17
C VAL A 89 4.66 5.91 11.82
N PRO A 90 5.74 6.24 12.55
CA PRO A 90 6.63 5.25 13.16
C PRO A 90 6.07 4.63 14.44
N VAL A 91 6.24 3.32 14.58
CA VAL A 91 5.69 2.52 15.68
C VAL A 91 6.71 1.48 16.16
N LEU A 92 6.84 1.35 17.47
CA LEU A 92 7.49 0.21 18.10
C LEU A 92 6.42 -0.69 18.71
N LEU A 93 6.35 -1.95 18.25
CA LEU A 93 5.43 -2.96 18.77
C LEU A 93 6.00 -3.59 20.03
N ASN A 94 5.17 -3.69 21.05
CA ASN A 94 5.57 -4.31 22.30
C ASN A 94 5.54 -5.84 22.17
N GLU A 95 6.58 -6.52 22.66
CA GLU A 95 6.68 -7.99 22.58
C GLU A 95 5.52 -8.71 23.28
N THR A 96 4.92 -8.09 24.30
CA THR A 96 3.74 -8.65 24.97
C THR A 96 2.51 -8.71 24.07
N GLU A 97 2.45 -7.93 22.99
CA GLU A 97 1.38 -7.95 21.99
C GLU A 97 1.62 -9.02 20.91
N TYR A 98 2.79 -9.68 20.89
CA TYR A 98 3.16 -10.63 19.84
C TYR A 98 2.15 -11.77 19.70
N ASP A 99 1.80 -12.43 20.81
CA ASP A 99 0.90 -13.58 20.77
C ASP A 99 -0.48 -13.20 20.23
N ASP A 100 -1.01 -12.06 20.65
CA ASP A 100 -2.32 -11.57 20.19
C ASP A 100 -2.28 -11.26 18.69
N LEU A 101 -1.30 -10.48 18.24
CA LEU A 101 -1.15 -10.09 16.84
C LEU A 101 -0.86 -11.30 15.93
N TYR A 102 -0.02 -12.23 16.37
CA TYR A 102 0.30 -13.44 15.62
C TYR A 102 -0.94 -14.35 15.48
N ASN A 103 -1.72 -14.51 16.56
CA ASN A 103 -2.94 -15.31 16.54
C ASN A 103 -3.99 -14.75 15.57
N GLU A 104 -4.03 -13.43 15.32
CA GLU A 104 -4.92 -12.83 14.34
C GLU A 104 -4.62 -13.25 12.89
N ILE A 105 -3.37 -13.61 12.59
CA ILE A 105 -2.87 -13.80 11.21
C ILE A 105 -2.38 -15.22 10.88
N LYS A 106 -2.01 -16.05 11.87
CA LYS A 106 -1.30 -17.33 11.68
C LYS A 106 -1.96 -18.32 10.73
N ASP A 107 -3.30 -18.38 10.69
CA ASP A 107 -4.05 -19.32 9.86
C ASP A 107 -4.52 -18.68 8.54
N LYS A 108 -4.14 -17.41 8.29
CA LYS A 108 -4.62 -16.58 7.17
C LYS A 108 -3.50 -16.07 6.27
N ARG A 109 -2.24 -16.26 6.65
CA ARG A 109 -1.07 -15.70 5.96
C ARG A 109 -0.08 -16.80 5.62
N SER A 110 0.72 -16.55 4.58
CA SER A 110 1.73 -17.49 4.14
C SER A 110 2.86 -17.62 5.17
N PHE A 111 3.59 -18.74 5.13
CA PHE A 111 4.76 -18.94 5.98
C PHE A 111 5.77 -17.78 5.86
N GLY A 112 6.11 -17.35 4.65
CA GLY A 112 7.05 -16.25 4.44
C GLY A 112 6.57 -14.91 5.03
N TYR A 113 5.26 -14.64 5.00
CA TYR A 113 4.68 -13.47 5.65
C TYR A 113 4.81 -13.56 7.18
N LEU A 114 4.57 -14.74 7.77
CA LEU A 114 4.69 -14.95 9.21
C LEU A 114 6.14 -14.87 9.70
N GLU A 115 7.10 -15.35 8.90
CA GLU A 115 8.53 -15.17 9.18
C GLU A 115 8.92 -13.69 9.18
N LEU A 116 8.49 -12.93 8.16
CA LEU A 116 8.69 -11.48 8.10
C LEU A 116 8.01 -10.74 9.25
N PHE A 117 6.82 -11.17 9.67
CA PHE A 117 6.12 -10.57 10.80
C PHE A 117 6.92 -10.74 12.09
N ARG A 118 7.54 -11.91 12.30
CA ARG A 118 8.29 -12.24 13.52
C ARG A 118 9.69 -11.63 13.58
N ASP A 119 10.34 -11.41 12.44
CA ASP A 119 11.75 -10.96 12.45
C ASP A 119 11.93 -9.49 12.86
N ASP A 120 13.18 -9.09 13.11
CA ASP A 120 13.56 -7.74 13.57
C ASP A 120 13.59 -6.67 12.47
N THR A 121 13.19 -7.02 11.25
CA THR A 121 13.27 -6.09 10.12
C THR A 121 12.19 -5.01 10.20
N ILE A 122 12.34 -3.92 9.45
CA ILE A 122 11.29 -2.92 9.33
C ILE A 122 10.10 -3.51 8.56
N LYS A 123 8.90 -3.31 9.09
CA LYS A 123 7.62 -3.60 8.40
C LYS A 123 6.94 -2.29 8.03
N ILE A 124 6.63 -2.13 6.75
CA ILE A 124 5.73 -1.09 6.25
C ILE A 124 4.33 -1.67 6.25
N MET A 125 3.48 -1.17 7.12
CA MET A 125 2.10 -1.67 7.26
C MET A 125 1.09 -0.64 6.78
N ASP A 126 -0.01 -1.12 6.24
CA ASP A 126 -1.18 -0.27 6.06
C ASP A 126 -1.93 -0.05 7.39
N VAL A 127 -2.94 0.83 7.36
CA VAL A 127 -3.68 1.24 8.56
C VAL A 127 -4.52 0.12 9.21
N ASN A 128 -4.66 -1.03 8.56
CA ASN A 128 -5.31 -2.20 9.15
C ASN A 128 -4.29 -3.22 9.67
N GLY A 129 -2.99 -2.95 9.56
CA GLY A 129 -1.91 -3.77 10.11
C GLY A 129 -1.37 -4.84 9.16
N ASN A 130 -1.70 -4.78 7.87
CA ASN A 130 -1.15 -5.73 6.90
C ASN A 130 0.17 -5.19 6.32
N ILE A 131 1.19 -6.05 6.24
CA ILE A 131 2.55 -5.72 5.77
C ILE A 131 2.57 -5.65 4.25
N LEU A 132 3.16 -4.56 3.74
CA LEU A 132 3.37 -4.31 2.31
C LEU A 132 4.73 -4.82 1.83
N ASN A 133 5.81 -4.57 2.57
CA ASN A 133 7.18 -4.83 2.12
C ASN A 133 7.58 -6.31 2.28
N THR A 134 6.87 -7.20 1.62
CA THR A 134 7.07 -8.65 1.67
C THR A 134 8.30 -9.13 0.88
N ALA A 135 8.85 -8.28 0.00
CA ALA A 135 10.07 -8.59 -0.72
C ALA A 135 11.31 -8.53 0.18
N TYR A 136 12.31 -9.35 -0.13
CA TYR A 136 13.59 -9.36 0.59
C TYR A 136 14.27 -7.98 0.57
N VAL A 137 14.72 -7.53 1.73
CA VAL A 137 15.53 -6.32 1.92
C VAL A 137 16.86 -6.71 2.56
N ASN A 138 17.96 -6.27 1.95
CA ASN A 138 19.29 -6.52 2.49
C ASN A 138 19.64 -5.46 3.53
N TYR A 139 19.41 -5.76 4.80
CA TYR A 139 19.71 -4.84 5.89
C TYR A 139 21.21 -4.65 6.17
N ASN A 140 22.09 -5.52 5.65
CA ASN A 140 23.54 -5.30 5.74
C ASN A 140 24.03 -4.17 4.82
N TYR A 141 23.26 -3.85 3.78
CA TYR A 141 23.52 -2.76 2.83
C TYR A 141 22.24 -1.94 2.66
N PHE A 142 21.67 -1.50 3.80
CA PHE A 142 20.35 -0.92 3.79
C PHE A 142 20.35 0.48 3.16
N GLU A 143 19.98 0.56 1.89
CA GLU A 143 19.79 1.82 1.17
C GLU A 143 18.49 2.51 1.59
N PHE A 144 18.53 3.20 2.74
CA PHE A 144 17.35 3.81 3.36
C PHE A 144 16.58 4.73 2.42
N ARG A 145 17.29 5.54 1.61
CA ARG A 145 16.63 6.41 0.63
C ARG A 145 15.79 5.62 -0.39
N LYS A 146 16.35 4.55 -0.96
CA LYS A 146 15.60 3.70 -1.91
C LYS A 146 14.42 3.04 -1.22
N PHE A 147 14.57 2.63 0.03
CA PHE A 147 13.50 2.02 0.81
C PHE A 147 12.34 3.01 1.07
N VAL A 148 12.62 4.23 1.51
CA VAL A 148 11.56 5.22 1.74
C VAL A 148 10.93 5.71 0.44
N GLU A 149 11.72 5.95 -0.62
CA GLU A 149 11.18 6.28 -1.95
C GLU A 149 10.30 5.14 -2.47
N LYS A 150 10.65 3.90 -2.13
CA LYS A 150 9.84 2.73 -2.46
C LYS A 150 8.50 2.77 -1.72
N TYR A 151 8.52 2.78 -0.40
CA TYR A 151 7.38 2.41 0.44
C TYR A 151 6.60 3.59 1.08
N ALA A 152 7.05 4.84 0.94
CA ALA A 152 6.34 6.03 1.45
C ALA A 152 5.12 6.36 0.58
N LEU A 153 4.12 5.49 0.61
CA LEU A 153 2.92 5.60 -0.22
C LEU A 153 1.92 6.58 0.39
N ASN A 154 1.44 7.51 -0.44
CA ASN A 154 0.29 8.35 -0.09
C ASN A 154 -1.01 7.55 -0.26
N THR A 155 -1.66 7.22 0.84
CA THR A 155 -2.84 6.35 0.86
C THR A 155 -4.16 7.10 0.63
N LYS A 156 -4.13 8.35 0.17
CA LYS A 156 -5.32 9.19 -0.01
C LYS A 156 -6.36 8.55 -0.94
N MET A 157 -5.91 7.85 -1.97
CA MET A 157 -6.78 7.14 -2.91
C MET A 157 -7.54 5.97 -2.26
N LEU A 158 -7.02 5.42 -1.15
CA LEU A 158 -7.56 4.28 -0.41
C LEU A 158 -8.37 4.71 0.82
N GLU A 159 -8.38 6.01 1.16
CA GLU A 159 -8.84 6.51 2.46
C GLU A 159 -10.25 6.03 2.82
N GLN A 160 -11.18 6.10 1.85
CA GLN A 160 -12.57 5.75 2.09
C GLN A 160 -12.74 4.24 2.33
N GLU A 161 -12.10 3.42 1.53
CA GLU A 161 -12.16 1.96 1.62
C GLU A 161 -11.46 1.46 2.89
N LEU A 162 -10.32 2.05 3.27
CA LEU A 162 -9.66 1.78 4.54
C LEU A 162 -10.56 2.12 5.74
N ARG A 163 -11.26 3.28 5.70
CA ARG A 163 -12.25 3.65 6.73
C ARG A 163 -13.41 2.66 6.79
N ASN A 164 -13.91 2.23 5.64
CA ASN A 164 -15.05 1.32 5.55
C ASN A 164 -14.71 -0.05 6.14
N TYR A 165 -13.60 -0.65 5.72
CA TYR A 165 -13.13 -1.94 6.24
C TYR A 165 -12.84 -1.89 7.75
N ARG A 166 -12.24 -0.80 8.25
CA ARG A 166 -12.02 -0.65 9.69
C ARG A 166 -13.33 -0.57 10.49
N ARG A 167 -14.36 0.07 9.94
CA ARG A 167 -15.67 0.21 10.61
C ARG A 167 -16.44 -1.10 10.66
N LYS A 168 -16.35 -1.89 9.60
CA LYS A 168 -17.04 -3.17 9.48
C LYS A 168 -16.21 -4.07 8.58
N LYS A 169 -15.91 -5.28 9.05
CA LYS A 169 -15.23 -6.31 8.26
C LYS A 169 -16.27 -7.30 7.76
N ASP A 170 -16.56 -7.24 6.46
CA ASP A 170 -17.47 -8.12 5.75
C ASP A 170 -17.00 -8.29 4.30
N PHE A 171 -17.73 -9.08 3.51
CA PHE A 171 -17.40 -9.30 2.10
C PHE A 171 -17.22 -7.99 1.34
N TYR A 172 -18.18 -7.07 1.42
CA TYR A 172 -18.17 -5.86 0.60
C TYR A 172 -17.00 -4.96 0.95
N THR A 173 -16.78 -4.71 2.23
CA THR A 173 -15.70 -3.84 2.70
C THR A 173 -14.32 -4.40 2.40
N ALA A 174 -14.13 -5.72 2.56
CA ALA A 174 -12.89 -6.40 2.19
C ALA A 174 -12.68 -6.42 0.68
N PHE A 175 -13.73 -6.78 -0.09
CA PHE A 175 -13.70 -6.84 -1.54
C PHE A 175 -13.37 -5.49 -2.16
N TYR A 176 -14.07 -4.42 -1.76
CA TYR A 176 -13.83 -3.09 -2.32
C TYR A 176 -12.46 -2.54 -1.94
N LEU A 177 -11.96 -2.80 -0.73
CA LEU A 177 -10.60 -2.41 -0.37
C LEU A 177 -9.54 -3.16 -1.18
N GLY A 178 -9.69 -4.49 -1.32
CA GLY A 178 -8.82 -5.30 -2.16
C GLY A 178 -8.81 -4.83 -3.62
N ALA A 179 -9.99 -4.57 -4.20
CA ALA A 179 -10.11 -4.01 -5.54
C ALA A 179 -9.47 -2.61 -5.65
N LYS A 180 -9.65 -1.76 -4.64
CA LYS A 180 -9.06 -0.40 -4.62
C LYS A 180 -7.54 -0.42 -4.58
N TYR A 181 -6.93 -1.39 -3.89
CA TYR A 181 -5.48 -1.58 -3.94
C TYR A 181 -4.99 -1.98 -5.34
N ILE A 182 -5.76 -2.73 -6.13
CA ILE A 182 -5.42 -3.02 -7.53
C ILE A 182 -5.46 -1.74 -8.36
N ASP A 183 -6.49 -0.92 -8.19
CA ASP A 183 -6.57 0.38 -8.85
C ASP A 183 -5.38 1.26 -8.43
N PHE A 184 -5.02 1.26 -7.16
CA PHE A 184 -3.87 2.01 -6.66
C PHE A 184 -2.54 1.51 -7.25
N ALA A 185 -2.40 0.20 -7.46
CA ALA A 185 -1.23 -0.39 -8.12
C ALA A 185 -1.08 0.07 -9.58
N VAL A 186 -2.19 0.32 -10.30
CA VAL A 186 -2.14 0.87 -11.67
C VAL A 186 -1.36 2.18 -11.73
N TYR A 187 -1.60 3.08 -10.76
CA TYR A 187 -0.96 4.40 -10.64
C TYR A 187 0.35 4.40 -9.86
N SER A 188 0.83 3.22 -9.47
CA SER A 188 2.06 3.08 -8.70
C SER A 188 3.27 2.77 -9.58
N ARG A 189 4.46 3.05 -9.05
CA ARG A 189 5.75 2.72 -9.70
C ARG A 189 5.88 1.21 -9.90
N ALA A 190 6.50 0.80 -11.00
CA ALA A 190 6.56 -0.61 -11.41
C ALA A 190 7.23 -1.53 -10.37
N ASP A 191 8.23 -1.02 -9.65
CA ASP A 191 9.01 -1.71 -8.63
C ASP A 191 8.22 -2.11 -7.37
N ILE A 192 7.05 -1.52 -7.13
CA ILE A 192 6.20 -1.82 -5.97
C ILE A 192 4.85 -2.46 -6.34
N ARG A 193 4.48 -2.52 -7.62
CA ARG A 193 3.17 -3.05 -8.06
C ARG A 193 2.91 -4.45 -7.53
N ALA A 194 3.91 -5.33 -7.56
CA ALA A 194 3.78 -6.70 -7.08
C ALA A 194 3.39 -6.77 -5.60
N GLU A 195 4.07 -6.01 -4.75
CA GLU A 195 3.79 -5.95 -3.31
C GLU A 195 2.42 -5.33 -3.00
N ILE A 196 2.00 -4.30 -3.74
CA ILE A 196 0.64 -3.75 -3.59
C ILE A 196 -0.43 -4.79 -3.99
N ILE A 197 -0.18 -5.58 -5.03
CA ILE A 197 -1.07 -6.68 -5.43
C ILE A 197 -1.09 -7.80 -4.37
N GLU A 198 0.04 -8.11 -3.75
CA GLU A 198 0.10 -9.05 -2.62
C GLU A 198 -0.72 -8.55 -1.42
N LEU A 199 -0.61 -7.26 -1.08
CA LEU A 199 -1.44 -6.64 -0.05
C LEU A 199 -2.92 -6.63 -0.42
N SER A 200 -3.27 -6.39 -1.69
CA SER A 200 -4.64 -6.52 -2.20
C SER A 200 -5.20 -7.93 -1.98
N ASN A 201 -4.39 -8.96 -2.23
CA ASN A 201 -4.79 -10.36 -2.08
C ASN A 201 -5.22 -10.69 -0.67
N ILE A 202 -4.55 -10.15 0.34
CA ILE A 202 -4.95 -10.34 1.74
C ILE A 202 -6.44 -9.98 1.94
N TYR A 203 -6.88 -8.84 1.41
CA TYR A 203 -8.27 -8.39 1.53
C TYR A 203 -9.24 -9.17 0.64
N LEU A 204 -8.81 -9.55 -0.57
CA LEU A 204 -9.65 -10.35 -1.46
C LEU A 204 -9.85 -11.78 -0.94
N ASP A 205 -8.84 -12.37 -0.33
CA ASP A 205 -8.92 -13.71 0.26
C ASP A 205 -9.84 -13.67 1.49
N GLU A 206 -9.76 -12.64 2.32
CA GLU A 206 -10.73 -12.41 3.41
C GLU A 206 -12.16 -12.21 2.87
N ALA A 207 -12.32 -11.43 1.80
CA ALA A 207 -13.62 -11.28 1.15
C ALA A 207 -14.16 -12.64 0.70
N LYS A 208 -13.33 -13.48 0.07
CA LYS A 208 -13.72 -14.82 -0.36
C LYS A 208 -14.18 -15.68 0.81
N SER A 209 -13.45 -15.68 1.93
CA SER A 209 -13.86 -16.39 3.15
C SER A 209 -15.21 -15.89 3.70
N TYR A 210 -15.47 -14.58 3.66
CA TYR A 210 -16.79 -14.07 4.04
C TYR A 210 -17.89 -14.57 3.10
N LEU A 211 -17.63 -14.62 1.79
CA LEU A 211 -18.59 -15.12 0.80
C LEU A 211 -18.99 -16.58 1.05
N GLU A 212 -18.04 -17.44 1.42
CA GLU A 212 -18.29 -18.85 1.73
C GLU A 212 -19.21 -19.06 2.94
N THR A 213 -19.23 -18.09 3.86
CA THR A 213 -20.08 -18.14 5.06
C THR A 213 -21.42 -17.41 4.90
N MET A 214 -21.62 -16.67 3.81
CA MET A 214 -22.85 -15.92 3.57
C MET A 214 -23.93 -16.79 2.94
N GLU A 215 -25.09 -16.86 3.58
CA GLU A 215 -26.33 -17.36 2.98
C GLU A 215 -26.94 -16.27 2.09
N ASN A 216 -26.53 -16.21 0.82
CA ASN A 216 -27.05 -15.23 -0.14
C ASN A 216 -27.31 -15.88 -1.50
N GLU A 217 -28.51 -15.66 -2.04
CA GLU A 217 -28.93 -16.12 -3.37
C GLU A 217 -28.05 -15.55 -4.50
N ASP A 218 -27.38 -14.41 -4.27
CA ASP A 218 -26.52 -13.73 -5.25
C ASP A 218 -25.04 -14.17 -5.23
N ASN A 219 -24.71 -15.25 -4.51
CA ASN A 219 -23.32 -15.70 -4.33
C ASN A 219 -22.58 -15.93 -5.64
N PHE A 220 -23.24 -16.48 -6.67
CA PHE A 220 -22.64 -16.72 -7.98
C PHE A 220 -22.14 -15.42 -8.65
N ASN A 221 -22.93 -14.34 -8.57
CA ASN A 221 -22.57 -13.07 -9.20
C ASN A 221 -21.42 -12.38 -8.46
N LEU A 222 -21.41 -12.47 -7.13
CA LEU A 222 -20.34 -11.95 -6.28
C LEU A 222 -19.03 -12.72 -6.50
N GLU A 223 -19.11 -14.05 -6.59
CA GLU A 223 -17.97 -14.92 -6.89
C GLU A 223 -17.39 -14.63 -8.27
N THR A 224 -18.23 -14.53 -9.28
CA THR A 224 -17.80 -14.17 -10.64
C THR A 224 -17.14 -12.79 -10.67
N ARG A 225 -17.68 -11.82 -9.93
CA ARG A 225 -17.08 -10.49 -9.83
C ARG A 225 -15.71 -10.53 -9.15
N TRP A 226 -15.59 -11.35 -8.10
CA TRP A 226 -14.32 -11.60 -7.42
C TRP A 226 -13.28 -12.19 -8.37
N ASP A 227 -13.65 -13.18 -9.19
CA ASP A 227 -12.76 -13.78 -10.19
C ASP A 227 -12.27 -12.75 -11.22
N LEU A 228 -13.17 -11.91 -11.74
CA LEU A 228 -12.79 -10.86 -12.69
C LEU A 228 -11.82 -9.84 -12.06
N ILE A 229 -12.01 -9.49 -10.79
CA ILE A 229 -11.08 -8.61 -10.06
C ILE A 229 -9.72 -9.30 -9.86
N LYS A 230 -9.68 -10.60 -9.54
CA LYS A 230 -8.41 -11.35 -9.48
C LYS A 230 -7.71 -11.40 -10.84
N ILE A 231 -8.46 -11.53 -11.93
CA ILE A 231 -7.90 -11.46 -13.30
C ILE A 231 -7.31 -10.06 -13.58
N LYS A 232 -7.94 -8.98 -13.10
CA LYS A 232 -7.40 -7.61 -13.22
C LYS A 232 -5.97 -7.49 -12.65
N GLN A 233 -5.63 -8.25 -11.62
CA GLN A 233 -4.27 -8.25 -11.06
C GLN A 233 -3.21 -8.69 -12.07
N ASP A 234 -3.51 -9.74 -12.84
CA ASP A 234 -2.60 -10.23 -13.88
C ASP A 234 -2.39 -9.19 -14.99
N LEU A 235 -3.40 -8.34 -15.26
CA LEU A 235 -3.27 -7.20 -16.17
C LEU A 235 -2.27 -6.16 -15.63
N VAL A 236 -2.43 -5.76 -14.36
CA VAL A 236 -1.53 -4.79 -13.69
C VAL A 236 -0.10 -5.30 -13.59
N LEU A 237 0.08 -6.62 -13.50
CA LEU A 237 1.38 -7.29 -13.48
C LEU A 237 1.94 -7.60 -14.88
N ASN A 238 1.38 -6.99 -15.93
CA ASN A 238 1.80 -7.18 -17.32
C ASN A 238 1.76 -8.65 -17.79
N LYS A 239 0.65 -9.35 -17.51
CA LYS A 239 0.40 -10.74 -17.97
C LYS A 239 -0.86 -10.83 -18.85
N PRO A 240 -0.99 -10.03 -19.92
CA PRO A 240 -2.21 -9.96 -20.74
C PRO A 240 -2.60 -11.30 -21.38
N ARG A 241 -1.65 -12.13 -21.83
CA ARG A 241 -1.97 -13.49 -22.33
C ARG A 241 -2.61 -14.38 -21.28
N LYS A 242 -2.21 -14.25 -20.01
CA LYS A 242 -2.81 -15.01 -18.92
C LYS A 242 -4.23 -14.54 -18.67
N VAL A 243 -4.45 -13.22 -18.67
CA VAL A 243 -5.77 -12.59 -18.59
C VAL A 243 -6.71 -13.14 -19.66
N ILE A 244 -6.32 -13.09 -20.94
CA ILE A 244 -7.14 -13.59 -22.05
C ILE A 244 -7.51 -15.07 -21.85
N ARG A 245 -6.55 -15.92 -21.45
CA ARG A 245 -6.81 -17.34 -21.18
C ARG A 245 -7.79 -17.58 -20.02
N GLN A 246 -7.75 -16.75 -18.98
CA GLN A 246 -8.68 -16.85 -17.85
C GLN A 246 -10.07 -16.38 -18.26
N LEU A 247 -10.18 -15.26 -18.97
CA LEU A 247 -11.47 -14.72 -19.42
C LEU A 247 -12.18 -15.66 -20.40
N ASN A 248 -11.45 -16.37 -21.26
CA ASN A 248 -12.02 -17.34 -22.20
C ASN A 248 -12.69 -18.55 -21.52
N ARG A 249 -12.46 -18.77 -20.22
CA ARG A 249 -13.07 -19.86 -19.45
C ARG A 249 -14.39 -19.46 -18.78
N ILE A 250 -14.72 -18.17 -18.79
CA ILE A 250 -15.92 -17.64 -18.15
C ILE A 250 -17.05 -17.58 -19.20
N ASP A 251 -18.19 -18.16 -18.86
CA ASP A 251 -19.39 -18.10 -19.71
C ASP A 251 -20.00 -16.68 -19.66
N ARG A 252 -20.06 -16.02 -20.81
CA ARG A 252 -20.53 -14.63 -20.95
C ARG A 252 -22.04 -14.50 -20.81
N GLU A 253 -22.78 -15.56 -21.08
CA GLU A 253 -24.25 -15.55 -21.06
C GLU A 253 -24.79 -15.52 -19.63
N LEU A 254 -24.03 -16.06 -18.68
CA LEU A 254 -24.36 -16.08 -17.26
C LEU A 254 -23.99 -14.78 -16.53
N LEU A 255 -23.34 -13.83 -17.21
CA LEU A 255 -22.88 -12.59 -16.58
C LEU A 255 -23.99 -11.54 -16.46
N THR A 256 -24.08 -10.93 -15.28
CA THR A 256 -24.80 -9.67 -15.11
C THR A 256 -24.18 -8.55 -15.96
N PRO A 257 -24.94 -7.49 -16.29
CA PRO A 257 -24.42 -6.37 -17.07
C PRO A 257 -23.16 -5.73 -16.47
N VAL A 258 -23.07 -5.66 -15.13
CA VAL A 258 -21.91 -5.10 -14.42
C VAL A 258 -20.66 -5.96 -14.63
N ASN A 259 -20.78 -7.28 -14.47
CA ASN A 259 -19.67 -8.21 -14.68
C ASN A 259 -19.26 -8.29 -16.15
N ARG A 260 -20.21 -8.17 -17.09
CA ARG A 260 -19.92 -8.09 -18.52
C ARG A 260 -19.11 -6.84 -18.86
N SER A 261 -19.46 -5.68 -18.29
CA SER A 261 -18.69 -4.44 -18.47
C SER A 261 -17.25 -4.57 -17.96
N LEU A 262 -17.06 -5.18 -16.79
CA LEU A 262 -15.72 -5.44 -16.25
C LEU A 262 -14.93 -6.41 -17.14
N MET A 263 -15.56 -7.48 -17.61
CA MET A 263 -14.94 -8.42 -18.54
C MET A 263 -14.54 -7.74 -19.85
N ALA A 264 -15.38 -6.89 -20.42
CA ALA A 264 -15.08 -6.13 -21.64
C ALA A 264 -13.86 -5.23 -21.44
N PHE A 265 -13.78 -4.52 -20.32
CA PHE A 265 -12.59 -3.73 -19.95
C PHE A 265 -11.31 -4.59 -19.90
N LEU A 266 -11.39 -5.79 -19.29
CA LEU A 266 -10.24 -6.69 -19.16
C LEU A 266 -9.78 -7.22 -20.53
N TYR A 267 -10.70 -7.66 -21.40
CA TYR A 267 -10.36 -8.08 -22.76
C TYR A 267 -9.75 -6.93 -23.55
N PHE A 268 -10.42 -5.77 -23.59
CA PHE A 268 -9.95 -4.59 -24.32
C PHE A 268 -8.52 -4.22 -23.91
N THR A 269 -8.26 -4.16 -22.60
CA THR A 269 -6.94 -3.76 -22.11
C THR A 269 -5.88 -4.83 -22.37
N ALA A 270 -6.23 -6.12 -22.22
CA ALA A 270 -5.30 -7.21 -22.48
C ALA A 270 -4.91 -7.31 -23.96
N PHE A 271 -5.86 -7.22 -24.88
CA PHE A 271 -5.58 -7.19 -26.32
C PHE A 271 -4.77 -5.96 -26.71
N ARG A 272 -5.07 -4.81 -26.11
CA ARG A 272 -4.27 -3.61 -26.34
C ARG A 272 -2.81 -3.79 -25.91
N LEU A 273 -2.55 -4.41 -24.74
CA LEU A 273 -1.19 -4.70 -24.28
C LEU A 273 -0.45 -5.71 -25.18
N GLU A 274 -1.17 -6.61 -25.84
CA GLU A 274 -0.63 -7.51 -26.87
C GLU A 274 -0.52 -6.86 -28.26
N ASP A 275 -0.86 -5.58 -28.39
CA ASP A 275 -0.90 -4.83 -29.65
C ASP A 275 -1.82 -5.48 -30.71
N ASP A 276 -2.85 -6.21 -30.26
CA ASP A 276 -3.86 -6.87 -31.10
C ASP A 276 -4.99 -5.90 -31.44
N THR A 277 -4.83 -5.17 -32.56
CA THR A 277 -5.76 -4.11 -32.95
C THR A 277 -7.14 -4.62 -33.33
N GLU A 278 -7.23 -5.82 -33.91
CA GLU A 278 -8.51 -6.38 -34.38
C GLU A 278 -9.42 -6.67 -33.18
N ASN A 279 -8.93 -7.45 -32.22
CA ASN A 279 -9.69 -7.76 -31.01
C ASN A 279 -9.89 -6.51 -30.14
N THR A 280 -8.94 -5.57 -30.11
CA THR A 280 -9.13 -4.29 -29.39
C THR A 280 -10.31 -3.50 -29.93
N VAL A 281 -10.52 -3.48 -31.26
CA VAL A 281 -11.64 -2.78 -31.88
C VAL A 281 -12.97 -3.46 -31.56
N GLU A 282 -13.01 -4.79 -31.55
CA GLU A 282 -14.20 -5.57 -31.18
C GLU A 282 -14.74 -5.18 -29.79
N TRP A 283 -13.86 -5.13 -28.80
CA TRP A 283 -14.27 -4.85 -27.41
C TRP A 283 -14.52 -3.37 -27.13
N ARG A 284 -14.07 -2.47 -28.01
CA ARG A 284 -14.09 -1.03 -27.77
C ARG A 284 -15.49 -0.47 -27.50
N SER A 285 -16.52 -0.96 -28.18
CA SER A 285 -17.89 -0.46 -28.01
C SER A 285 -18.52 -0.83 -26.67
N GLU A 286 -17.97 -1.81 -25.96
CA GLU A 286 -18.48 -2.30 -24.67
C GLU A 286 -17.78 -1.68 -23.46
N VAL A 287 -16.74 -0.87 -23.69
CA VAL A 287 -15.93 -0.26 -22.63
C VAL A 287 -16.37 1.18 -22.39
N SER A 288 -16.54 1.57 -21.13
CA SER A 288 -16.90 2.96 -20.80
C SER A 288 -15.74 3.92 -21.08
N LEU A 289 -16.03 5.21 -21.24
CA LEU A 289 -14.99 6.23 -21.42
C LEU A 289 -14.02 6.32 -20.21
N VAL A 290 -14.49 5.99 -19.01
CA VAL A 290 -13.66 5.98 -17.80
C VAL A 290 -12.69 4.79 -17.86
N ASP A 291 -13.21 3.61 -18.17
CA ASP A 291 -12.42 2.39 -18.29
C ASP A 291 -11.42 2.46 -19.46
N MET A 292 -11.77 3.15 -20.56
CA MET A 292 -10.82 3.41 -21.64
C MET A 292 -9.66 4.29 -21.20
N LYS A 293 -9.89 5.29 -20.34
CA LYS A 293 -8.82 6.14 -19.81
C LYS A 293 -7.89 5.33 -18.91
N GLU A 294 -8.45 4.49 -18.05
CA GLU A 294 -7.66 3.59 -17.22
C GLU A 294 -6.85 2.60 -18.06
N ALA A 295 -7.47 1.98 -19.07
CA ALA A 295 -6.79 1.08 -20.00
C ALA A 295 -5.63 1.75 -20.75
N ASN A 296 -5.82 3.00 -21.19
CA ASN A 296 -4.75 3.80 -21.82
C ASN A 296 -3.60 4.04 -20.85
N TYR A 297 -3.92 4.37 -19.60
CA TYR A 297 -2.92 4.63 -18.58
C TYR A 297 -2.14 3.37 -18.23
N ILE A 298 -2.82 2.22 -18.07
CA ILE A 298 -2.18 0.90 -17.91
C ILE A 298 -1.23 0.61 -19.07
N TYR A 299 -1.68 0.82 -20.31
CA TYR A 299 -0.86 0.59 -21.51
C TYR A 299 0.42 1.43 -21.49
N GLN A 300 0.30 2.74 -21.24
CA GLN A 300 1.44 3.65 -21.16
C GLN A 300 2.41 3.23 -20.04
N ASN A 301 1.90 3.02 -18.83
CA ASN A 301 2.71 2.65 -17.66
C ASN A 301 3.41 1.29 -17.70
N ILE A 302 3.06 0.44 -18.66
CA ILE A 302 3.63 -0.90 -18.83
C ILE A 302 4.55 -0.96 -20.05
N LYS A 303 4.27 -0.21 -21.12
CA LYS A 303 5.03 -0.23 -22.37
C LYS A 303 6.08 0.88 -22.47
N GLU A 304 5.95 1.96 -21.71
CA GLU A 304 6.97 3.02 -21.53
C GLU A 304 7.88 2.72 -20.34
#